data_AF-A0A2D4QVA8-F1
#
_entry.id   AF-A0A2D4QVA8-F1
#
_cell.length_a   1.000
_cell.length_b   1.000
_cell.length_c   1.000
_cell.angle_alpha   90.00
_cell.angle_beta   90.00
_cell.angle_gamma   90.00
#
_symmetry.space_group_name_H-M   'P 1'
#
loop_
_entity.id
_entity.type
_entity.pdbx_description
1 polymer ?
#
loop_
_entity_poly.entity_id
_entity_poly.type
_entity_poly.pdbx_seq_one_letter_code
_entity_poly.pdbx_strand_id
1 'polypeptide(L)' 'PKVWLQIPTDRGWVECPYCDCKIIHRDFEAKLT' A
#
# COMPACT_ATOMS: atom_id res chain seq x y z
N PRO A 1 -14.84 -7.07 3.39
CA PRO A 1 -14.37 -8.26 4.14
C PRO A 1 -13.09 -7.91 4.89
N LYS A 2 -12.85 -8.43 6.10
CA LYS A 2 -11.58 -8.20 6.80
C LYS A 2 -10.50 -9.06 6.15
N VAL A 3 -9.54 -8.41 5.51
CA VAL A 3 -8.44 -9.06 4.79
C VAL A 3 -7.11 -8.43 5.21
N TRP A 4 -6.04 -9.21 5.11
CA TRP A 4 -4.69 -8.74 5.35
C TRP A 4 -3.97 -8.66 4.01
N LEU A 5 -3.43 -7.50 3.69
CA LEU A 5 -2.68 -7.23 2.47
C LEU A 5 -1.23 -6.94 2.84
N GLN A 6 -0.29 -7.47 2.08
CA GLN A 6 1.14 -7.20 2.26
C GLN A 6 1.57 -6.10 1.31
N ILE A 7 2.31 -5.13 1.83
CA ILE A 7 2.95 -4.09 1.01
C ILE A 7 4.33 -4.62 0.56
N PRO A 8 4.58 -4.79 -0.75
CA PRO A 8 5.91 -5.17 -1.24
C PRO A 8 6.94 -4.10 -0.91
N THR A 9 8.13 -4.49 -0.47
CA THR A 9 9.19 -3.56 -0.02
C THR A 9 9.88 -2.82 -1.18
N ASP A 10 9.87 -3.40 -2.37
CA ASP A 10 10.39 -2.83 -3.61
C ASP A 10 9.48 -1.72 -4.17
N ARG A 11 8.16 -1.92 -4.07
CA ARG A 11 7.15 -1.01 -4.60
C ARG A 11 6.64 0.01 -3.57
N GLY A 12 6.55 -0.39 -2.31
CA GLY A 12 6.15 0.46 -1.19
C GLY A 12 4.65 0.77 -1.06
N TRP A 13 3.81 0.20 -1.91
CA TRP A 13 2.34 0.36 -1.84
C TRP A 13 1.58 -0.86 -2.35
N VAL A 14 0.32 -0.99 -1.93
CA VAL A 14 -0.63 -2.02 -2.38
C VAL A 14 -2.02 -1.41 -2.61
N GLU A 15 -2.76 -1.95 -3.57
CA GLU A 15 -4.16 -1.59 -3.83
C GLU A 15 -5.11 -2.56 -3.13
N CYS A 16 -6.13 -2.02 -2.48
CA CYS A 16 -7.18 -2.81 -1.84
C CYS A 16 -8.24 -3.21 -2.87
N PRO A 17 -8.45 -4.50 -3.18
CA PRO A 17 -9.40 -4.92 -4.22
C PRO A 17 -10.88 -4.78 -3.82
N TYR A 18 -11.16 -4.35 -2.59
CA TYR A 18 -12.52 -4.18 -2.06
C TYR A 18 -12.90 -2.73 -1.80
N CYS A 19 -11.91 -1.86 -1.71
CA CYS A 19 -12.10 -0.51 -1.22
C CYS A 19 -11.54 0.55 -2.17
N ASP A 20 -10.94 0.14 -3.30
CA ASP A 20 -10.38 1.01 -4.33
C ASP A 20 -9.44 2.10 -3.78
N CYS A 21 -8.78 1.77 -2.65
CA CYS A 21 -7.84 2.64 -1.97
C CYS A 21 -6.41 2.13 -2.16
N LYS A 22 -5.48 3.06 -2.38
CA LYS A 22 -4.05 2.80 -2.42
C LYS A 22 -3.47 2.99 -1.02
N ILE A 23 -2.85 1.94 -0.48
CA ILE A 23 -2.21 1.94 0.84
C ILE A 23 -0.71 2.01 0.61
N ILE A 24 -0.06 3.03 1.17
CA ILE A 24 1.38 3.30 1.00
C ILE A 24 2.07 3.11 2.34
N HIS A 25 3.23 2.46 2.34
CA HIS A 25 4.04 2.34 3.55
C HIS A 25 4.63 3.71 3.91
N ARG A 26 4.59 4.10 5.18
CA ARG A 26 5.03 5.42 5.65
C ARG A 26 6.46 5.78 5.20
N ASP A 27 7.38 4.82 5.29
CA ASP A 27 8.77 5.04 4.88
C ASP A 27 8.95 5.27 3.36
N PHE A 28 7.93 4.90 2.57
CA PHE A 28 7.93 5.06 1.12
C PHE A 28 7.25 6.35 0.65
N GLU A 29 6.51 7.03 1.53
CA GLU A 29 5.85 8.31 1.25
C GLU A 29 6.86 9.39 0.84
N ALA A 30 8.01 9.45 1.51
CA ALA A 30 9.07 10.42 1.23
C ALA A 30 9.80 10.21 -0.11
N LYS A 31 9.65 9.05 -0.76
CA LYS A 31 10.27 8.77 -2.08
C LYS A 31 9.40 9.20 -3.26
N LEU A 32 8.13 9.51 -3.03
CA LEU A 32 7.15 9.85 -4.07
C LEU A 32 6.94 11.36 -4.24
N THR A 33 7.58 12.19 -3.39
CA THR A 33 7.51 13.66 -3.40
C THR A 33 8.81 14.24 -3.93
#